data_AF-X0ZSF3-F1
#
_entry.id   AF-X0ZSF3-F1
#
_cell.length_a   1.000
_cell.length_b   1.000
_cell.length_c   1.000
_cell.angle_alpha   90.00
_cell.angle_beta   90.00
_cell.angle_gamma   90.00
#
_symmetry.space_group_name_H-M   'P 1'
#
loop_
_entity.id
_entity.type
_entity.pdbx_description
1 polymer ?
#
loop_
_entity_poly.entity_id
_entity_poly.type
_entity_poly.pdbx_seq_one_letter_code
_entity_poly.pdbx_strand_id
1 'polypeptide(L)'
;MPERGFNTNYWTDPFVRKLNAHGKLLFSYLWTNDHCNQAGVYEIDLETIAFETKLPEEELPDLLQRLEPKVKWFQDKDVIWVRNFISHQAKSPKFLIAAANCLKKLNSNGISSEVVSFNLECHRISIPYRYTNDSISILPDSDSDSKSSSSSNKRKRVVKGEGEGEKKKEEIT
;
A
#
# COMPACT_ATOMS: atom_id res chain seq x y z
N MET A 1 -0.19 21.66 -2.17
CA MET A 1 -0.92 20.64 -2.93
C MET A 1 0.08 19.53 -3.27
N PRO A 2 -0.25 18.23 -3.10
CA PRO A 2 0.66 17.18 -3.54
C PRO A 2 0.83 17.26 -5.07
N GLU A 3 2.08 17.23 -5.53
CA GLU A 3 2.39 17.18 -6.96
C GLU A 3 2.56 15.72 -7.41
N ARG A 4 2.05 15.41 -8.60
CA ARG A 4 2.16 14.09 -9.20
C ARG A 4 2.86 14.20 -10.55
N GLY A 5 3.86 13.35 -10.77
CA GLY A 5 4.48 13.24 -12.09
C GLY A 5 3.61 12.39 -13.00
N PHE A 6 3.37 12.84 -14.23
CA PHE A 6 2.71 12.05 -15.27
C PHE A 6 3.71 11.76 -16.40
N ASN A 7 3.93 10.48 -16.71
CA ASN A 7 4.97 10.08 -17.66
C ASN A 7 4.52 10.44 -19.09
N THR A 8 5.36 11.15 -19.84
CA THR A 8 5.08 11.52 -21.23
C THR A 8 4.96 10.32 -22.17
N ASN A 9 5.59 9.18 -21.81
CA ASN A 9 5.48 7.93 -22.55
C ASN A 9 4.08 7.27 -22.43
N TYR A 10 3.18 7.81 -21.60
CA TYR A 10 1.81 7.34 -21.42
C TYR A 10 1.10 7.09 -22.76
N TRP A 11 1.19 8.03 -23.71
CA TRP A 11 0.51 7.92 -25.00
C TRP A 11 1.07 6.84 -25.92
N THR A 12 2.31 6.43 -25.69
CA THR A 12 2.99 5.39 -26.47
C THR A 12 2.83 3.99 -25.88
N ASP A 13 2.32 3.89 -24.65
CA ASP A 13 2.10 2.60 -23.97
C ASP A 13 1.14 1.71 -24.81
N PRO A 14 1.50 0.44 -25.09
CA PRO A 14 0.69 -0.44 -25.93
C PRO A 14 -0.73 -0.71 -25.40
N PHE A 15 -0.93 -0.67 -24.08
CA PHE A 15 -2.25 -0.81 -23.48
C PHE A 15 -3.07 0.46 -23.72
N VAL A 16 -2.50 1.65 -23.48
CA VAL A 16 -3.18 2.94 -23.72
C VAL A 16 -3.56 3.11 -25.19
N ARG A 17 -2.69 2.71 -26.12
CA ARG A 17 -2.95 2.79 -27.56
C ARG A 17 -4.19 2.01 -28.02
N LYS A 18 -4.53 0.91 -27.34
CA LYS A 18 -5.68 0.06 -27.67
C LYS A 18 -7.00 0.58 -27.11
N LEU A 19 -6.96 1.53 -26.18
CA LEU A 19 -8.16 2.14 -25.61
C LEU A 19 -8.81 3.12 -26.61
N ASN A 20 -10.15 3.18 -26.59
CA ASN A 20 -10.90 4.23 -27.26
C ASN A 20 -10.72 5.58 -26.52
N ALA A 21 -11.33 6.65 -27.04
CA ALA A 21 -11.22 7.98 -26.44
C ALA A 21 -11.72 7.99 -24.99
N HIS A 22 -12.87 7.37 -24.70
CA HIS A 22 -13.43 7.30 -23.35
C HIS A 22 -12.53 6.54 -22.38
N GLY A 23 -11.98 5.39 -22.79
CA GLY A 23 -11.05 4.61 -21.98
C GLY A 23 -9.73 5.34 -21.71
N LYS A 24 -9.21 6.10 -22.69
CA LYS A 24 -8.03 6.96 -22.48
C LYS A 24 -8.32 8.08 -21.48
N LEU A 25 -9.45 8.75 -21.64
CA LEU A 25 -9.90 9.79 -20.72
C LEU A 25 -10.02 9.23 -19.30
N LEU A 26 -10.81 8.17 -19.12
CA LEU A 26 -11.00 7.52 -17.83
C LEU A 26 -9.67 7.08 -17.22
N PHE A 27 -8.82 6.39 -17.99
CA PHE A 27 -7.56 5.91 -17.44
C PHE A 27 -6.63 7.05 -17.03
N SER A 28 -6.53 8.13 -17.83
CA SER A 28 -5.73 9.30 -17.44
C SER A 28 -6.30 9.99 -16.19
N TYR A 29 -7.63 10.15 -16.13
CA TYR A 29 -8.35 10.73 -15.01
C TYR A 29 -8.10 9.99 -13.70
N LEU A 30 -8.18 8.65 -13.70
CA LEU A 30 -7.97 7.83 -12.50
C LEU A 30 -6.55 7.96 -11.91
N TRP A 31 -5.58 8.46 -12.67
CA TRP A 31 -4.25 8.79 -12.18
C TRP A 31 -4.14 10.20 -11.59
N THR A 32 -4.95 11.14 -12.07
CA THR A 32 -4.72 12.59 -11.91
C THR A 32 -5.77 13.31 -11.09
N ASN A 33 -6.90 12.69 -10.78
CA ASN A 33 -7.90 13.28 -9.88
C ASN A 33 -7.34 13.50 -8.47
N ASP A 34 -8.03 14.35 -7.71
CA ASP A 34 -7.67 14.73 -6.34
C ASP A 34 -8.00 13.65 -5.30
N HIS A 35 -8.98 12.78 -5.60
CA HIS A 35 -9.31 11.59 -4.81
C HIS A 35 -8.15 10.58 -4.74
N CYS A 36 -7.31 10.52 -5.79
CA CYS A 36 -6.22 9.56 -5.88
C CYS A 36 -5.11 9.83 -4.86
N ASN A 37 -5.07 9.02 -3.80
CA ASN A 37 -4.06 9.14 -2.75
C ASN A 37 -2.70 8.49 -3.10
N GLN A 38 -1.73 8.52 -2.17
CA GLN A 38 -0.36 8.04 -2.37
C GLN A 38 -0.25 6.52 -2.59
N ALA A 39 -1.25 5.74 -2.19
CA ALA A 39 -1.30 4.30 -2.49
C ALA A 39 -1.89 4.01 -3.88
N GLY A 40 -2.52 5.01 -4.52
CA GLY A 40 -3.31 4.80 -5.73
C GLY A 40 -4.57 3.98 -5.49
N VAL A 41 -5.08 3.97 -4.25
CA VAL A 41 -6.25 3.20 -3.82
C VAL A 41 -7.21 4.12 -3.08
N TYR A 42 -8.37 4.42 -3.64
CA TYR A 42 -9.26 5.45 -3.11
C TYR A 42 -10.72 5.15 -3.41
N GLU A 43 -11.60 5.70 -2.57
CA GLU A 43 -13.05 5.61 -2.71
C GLU A 43 -13.52 6.69 -3.69
N ILE A 44 -14.34 6.31 -4.66
CA ILE A 44 -14.99 7.19 -5.62
C ILE A 44 -16.17 6.46 -6.27
N ASP A 45 -17.34 7.07 -6.24
CA ASP A 45 -18.54 6.53 -6.88
C ASP A 45 -18.57 6.82 -8.40
N LEU A 46 -19.41 6.07 -9.12
CA LEU A 46 -19.55 6.23 -10.56
C LEU A 46 -20.15 7.59 -10.96
N GLU A 47 -21.05 8.14 -10.14
CA GLU A 47 -21.67 9.44 -10.37
C GLU A 47 -20.61 10.55 -10.40
N THR A 48 -19.65 10.53 -9.47
CA THR A 48 -18.54 11.47 -9.39
C THR A 48 -17.63 11.34 -10.61
N ILE A 49 -17.27 10.11 -11.00
CA ILE A 49 -16.47 9.87 -12.21
C ILE A 49 -17.21 10.42 -13.44
N ALA A 50 -18.50 10.13 -13.59
CA ALA A 50 -19.32 10.59 -14.71
C ALA A 50 -19.41 12.12 -14.72
N PHE A 51 -19.62 12.74 -13.57
CA PHE A 51 -19.71 14.19 -13.42
C PHE A 51 -18.41 14.90 -13.84
N GLU A 52 -17.26 14.42 -13.36
CA GLU A 52 -15.95 15.04 -13.58
C GLU A 52 -15.42 14.77 -15.00
N THR A 53 -15.66 13.58 -15.55
CA THR A 53 -15.15 13.19 -16.89
C THR A 53 -16.13 13.48 -18.02
N LYS A 54 -17.41 13.72 -17.72
CA LYS A 54 -18.52 13.78 -18.70
C LYS A 54 -18.71 12.50 -19.50
N LEU A 55 -18.24 11.37 -18.98
CA LEU A 55 -18.57 10.06 -19.52
C LEU A 55 -19.99 9.66 -19.10
N PRO A 56 -20.74 8.93 -19.94
CA PRO A 56 -22.00 8.35 -19.52
C PRO A 56 -21.77 7.35 -18.38
N GLU A 57 -22.54 7.49 -17.31
CA GLU A 57 -22.36 6.66 -16.12
C GLU A 57 -22.58 5.16 -16.45
N GLU A 58 -23.53 4.89 -17.35
CA GLU A 58 -23.83 3.54 -17.84
C GLU A 58 -22.68 2.88 -18.61
N GLU A 59 -21.74 3.66 -19.17
CA GLU A 59 -20.57 3.12 -19.86
C GLU A 59 -19.41 2.80 -18.90
N LEU A 60 -19.40 3.38 -17.68
CA LEU A 60 -18.28 3.27 -16.76
C LEU A 60 -17.95 1.83 -16.34
N PRO A 61 -18.92 0.95 -16.02
CA PRO A 61 -18.60 -0.43 -15.66
C PRO A 61 -17.81 -1.17 -16.74
N ASP A 62 -18.25 -1.02 -17.99
CA ASP A 62 -17.62 -1.61 -19.17
C ASP A 62 -16.23 -1.01 -19.46
N LEU A 63 -16.06 0.29 -19.24
CA LEU A 63 -14.76 0.95 -19.38
C LEU A 63 -13.79 0.49 -18.29
N LEU A 64 -14.23 0.43 -17.03
CA LEU A 64 -13.43 -0.05 -15.89
C LEU A 64 -13.04 -1.52 -16.05
N GLN A 65 -13.92 -2.37 -16.57
CA GLN A 65 -13.61 -3.76 -16.88
C GLN A 65 -12.49 -3.88 -17.93
N ARG A 66 -12.51 -3.04 -18.97
CA ARG A 66 -11.42 -2.99 -19.96
C ARG A 66 -10.09 -2.51 -19.35
N LEU A 67 -10.14 -1.80 -18.23
CA LEU A 67 -8.97 -1.32 -17.50
C LEU A 67 -8.40 -2.33 -16.48
N GLU A 68 -9.06 -3.45 -16.21
CA GLU A 68 -8.73 -4.45 -15.16
C GLU A 68 -7.22 -4.78 -15.04
N PRO A 69 -6.47 -4.98 -16.15
CA PRO A 69 -5.04 -5.31 -16.07
C PRO A 69 -4.17 -4.21 -15.44
N LYS A 70 -4.66 -2.96 -15.39
CA LYS A 70 -3.95 -1.78 -14.87
C LYS A 70 -4.69 -1.10 -13.72
N VAL A 71 -6.00 -1.27 -13.64
CA VAL A 71 -6.89 -0.65 -12.66
C VAL A 71 -7.87 -1.71 -12.17
N LYS A 72 -7.96 -1.92 -10.86
CA LYS A 72 -8.98 -2.78 -10.26
C LYS A 72 -10.09 -1.92 -9.67
N TRP A 73 -11.34 -2.22 -9.97
CA TRP A 73 -12.51 -1.60 -9.35
C TRP A 73 -13.19 -2.61 -8.42
N PHE A 74 -13.32 -2.24 -7.15
CA PHE A 74 -14.01 -3.01 -6.13
C PHE A 74 -15.44 -2.45 -5.98
N GLN A 75 -16.36 -3.00 -6.79
CA GLN A 75 -17.74 -2.52 -6.92
C GLN A 75 -18.46 -2.41 -5.58
N ASP A 76 -18.35 -3.41 -4.71
CA ASP A 76 -19.06 -3.46 -3.42
C ASP A 76 -18.65 -2.35 -2.43
N LYS A 77 -17.56 -1.63 -2.71
CA LYS A 77 -16.97 -0.64 -1.81
C LYS A 77 -16.72 0.71 -2.50
N ASP A 78 -17.08 0.85 -3.78
CA ASP A 78 -16.72 2.01 -4.60
C ASP A 78 -15.23 2.39 -4.51
N VAL A 79 -14.35 1.38 -4.46
CA VAL A 79 -12.89 1.60 -4.40
C VAL A 79 -12.25 1.36 -5.75
N ILE A 80 -11.46 2.32 -6.21
CA ILE A 80 -10.55 2.18 -7.34
C ILE A 80 -9.13 1.94 -6.84
N TRP A 81 -8.43 0.99 -7.47
CA TRP A 81 -7.00 0.77 -7.30
C TRP A 81 -6.25 0.83 -8.63
N VAL A 82 -5.37 1.81 -8.78
CA VAL A 82 -4.43 1.93 -9.89
C VAL A 82 -3.18 1.10 -9.58
N ARG A 83 -3.08 -0.11 -10.15
CA ARG A 83 -2.12 -1.15 -9.75
C ARG A 83 -0.65 -0.70 -9.76
N ASN A 84 -0.23 -0.02 -10.82
CA ASN A 84 1.17 0.39 -11.02
C ASN A 84 1.49 1.78 -10.45
N PHE A 85 0.60 2.36 -9.65
CA PHE A 85 0.75 3.73 -9.20
C PHE A 85 2.00 3.96 -8.34
N ILE A 86 2.19 3.10 -7.33
CA ILE A 86 3.33 3.24 -6.39
C ILE A 86 4.66 3.10 -7.13
N SER A 87 4.80 2.15 -8.07
CA SER A 87 6.05 1.99 -8.82
C SER A 87 6.41 3.19 -9.68
N HIS A 88 5.42 3.98 -10.13
CA HIS A 88 5.67 5.20 -10.91
C HIS A 88 5.90 6.44 -10.03
N GLN A 89 5.31 6.48 -8.83
CA GLN A 89 5.32 7.67 -7.98
C GLN A 89 6.33 7.60 -6.82
N ALA A 90 6.74 6.41 -6.40
CA ALA A 90 7.62 6.20 -5.26
C ALA A 90 9.07 6.62 -5.58
N LYS A 91 9.37 7.89 -5.37
CA LYS A 91 10.72 8.47 -5.51
C LYS A 91 11.49 8.56 -4.19
N SER A 92 10.86 8.23 -3.07
CA SER A 92 11.50 8.29 -1.75
C SER A 92 10.86 7.33 -0.73
N PRO A 93 11.58 6.94 0.33
CA PRO A 93 11.00 6.17 1.44
C PRO A 93 9.83 6.88 2.13
N LYS A 94 9.84 8.22 2.18
CA LYS A 94 8.75 9.02 2.74
C LYS A 94 7.44 8.83 1.95
N PHE A 95 7.54 8.66 0.63
CA PHE A 95 6.36 8.35 -0.21
C PHE A 95 5.76 6.99 0.18
N LEU A 96 6.59 5.96 0.40
CA LEU A 96 6.12 4.63 0.80
C LEU A 96 5.47 4.65 2.20
N ILE A 97 5.98 5.46 3.12
CA ILE A 97 5.35 5.67 4.43
C ILE A 97 3.97 6.33 4.26
N ALA A 98 3.86 7.33 3.38
CA ALA A 98 2.57 7.98 3.09
C ALA A 98 1.57 7.00 2.47
N ALA A 99 2.00 6.19 1.49
CA ALA A 99 1.18 5.14 0.90
C ALA A 99 0.72 4.12 1.95
N ALA A 100 1.61 3.67 2.84
CA ALA A 100 1.24 2.79 3.95
C ALA A 100 0.18 3.42 4.86
N ASN A 101 0.26 4.73 5.13
CA ASN A 101 -0.74 5.43 5.93
C ASN A 101 -2.10 5.54 5.20
N CYS A 102 -2.12 5.72 3.87
CA CYS A 102 -3.35 5.67 3.08
C CYS A 102 -4.03 4.30 3.19
N LEU A 103 -3.26 3.22 3.05
CA LEU A 103 -3.79 1.85 3.17
C LEU A 103 -4.35 1.56 4.57
N LYS A 104 -3.78 2.16 5.64
CA LYS A 104 -4.30 2.00 7.00
C LYS A 104 -5.64 2.70 7.16
N LYS A 105 -5.79 3.88 6.55
CA LYS A 105 -7.02 4.69 6.62
C LYS A 105 -8.20 4.07 5.87
N LEU A 106 -7.93 3.30 4.81
CA LEU A 106 -8.96 2.62 4.03
C LEU A 106 -9.76 1.59 4.85
N ASN A 107 -9.23 1.12 5.99
CA ASN A 107 -9.89 0.15 6.89
C ASN A 107 -10.37 -1.14 6.20
N SER A 108 -9.74 -1.52 5.08
CA SER A 108 -10.08 -2.72 4.29
C SER A 108 -8.86 -3.64 4.19
N ASN A 109 -8.73 -4.56 5.16
CA ASN A 109 -7.57 -5.45 5.27
C ASN A 109 -7.31 -6.28 4.00
N GLY A 110 -8.37 -6.72 3.32
CA GLY A 110 -8.26 -7.48 2.06
C GLY A 110 -7.64 -6.67 0.93
N ILE A 111 -8.13 -5.43 0.70
CA ILE A 111 -7.61 -4.55 -0.37
C ILE A 111 -6.17 -4.15 -0.05
N SER A 112 -5.89 -3.75 1.19
CA SER A 112 -4.54 -3.34 1.59
C SER A 112 -3.53 -4.49 1.45
N SER A 113 -3.93 -5.73 1.76
CA SER A 113 -3.11 -6.92 1.58
C SER A 113 -2.82 -7.23 0.10
N GLU A 114 -3.84 -7.11 -0.74
CA GLU A 114 -3.67 -7.31 -2.18
C GLU A 114 -2.71 -6.27 -2.79
N VAL A 115 -2.83 -5.01 -2.38
CA VAL A 115 -1.98 -3.91 -2.87
C VAL A 115 -0.52 -4.13 -2.50
N VAL A 116 -0.25 -4.49 -1.24
CA VAL A 116 1.11 -4.71 -0.74
C VAL A 116 1.73 -5.95 -1.40
N SER A 117 0.98 -7.05 -1.49
CA SER A 117 1.46 -8.30 -2.12
C SER A 117 1.79 -8.08 -3.60
N PHE A 118 0.90 -7.41 -4.35
CA PHE A 118 1.13 -7.06 -5.75
C PHE A 118 2.38 -6.19 -5.94
N ASN A 119 2.59 -5.17 -5.11
CA ASN A 119 3.77 -4.30 -5.24
C ASN A 119 5.08 -5.03 -4.89
N LEU A 120 5.04 -5.98 -3.95
CA LEU A 120 6.19 -6.82 -3.64
C LEU A 120 6.50 -7.79 -4.79
N GLU A 121 5.50 -8.49 -5.30
CA GLU A 121 5.66 -9.52 -6.33
C GLU A 121 6.02 -8.94 -7.69
N CYS A 122 5.28 -7.92 -8.14
CA CYS A 122 5.40 -7.39 -9.50
C CYS A 122 6.49 -6.31 -9.62
N HIS A 123 6.75 -5.54 -8.55
CA HIS A 123 7.66 -4.39 -8.59
C HIS A 123 8.85 -4.50 -7.62
N ARG A 124 8.90 -5.53 -6.77
CA ARG A 124 9.90 -5.68 -5.69
C ARG A 124 9.95 -4.47 -4.75
N ILE A 125 8.80 -3.80 -4.57
CA ILE A 125 8.65 -2.65 -3.67
C ILE A 125 8.07 -3.13 -2.35
N SER A 126 8.84 -2.96 -1.26
CA SER A 126 8.36 -3.20 0.10
C SER A 126 7.70 -1.96 0.67
N ILE A 127 6.39 -2.01 0.87
CA ILE A 127 5.61 -0.94 1.53
C ILE A 127 5.65 -1.21 3.04
N PRO A 128 6.00 -0.24 3.90
CA PRO A 128 6.08 -0.42 5.35
C PRO A 128 4.69 -0.46 6.02
N TYR A 129 3.79 -1.28 5.49
CA TYR A 129 2.46 -1.54 6.00
C TYR A 129 2.53 -2.72 6.98
N ARG A 130 2.08 -2.51 8.23
CA ARG A 130 1.97 -3.58 9.21
C ARG A 130 0.56 -4.15 9.17
N TYR A 131 0.45 -5.43 8.85
CA TYR A 131 -0.79 -6.17 9.01
C TYR A 131 -1.11 -6.35 10.49
N THR A 132 -2.40 -6.29 10.84
CA THR A 132 -2.88 -6.99 12.02
C THR A 132 -2.94 -8.46 11.63
N ASN A 133 -2.13 -9.29 12.29
CA ASN A 133 -2.23 -10.74 12.11
C ASN A 133 -3.50 -11.24 12.81
N ASP A 134 -4.67 -10.94 12.26
CA ASP A 134 -5.90 -11.67 12.58
C ASP A 134 -5.97 -12.92 11.70
N SER A 135 -4.90 -13.71 11.74
CA SER A 135 -4.99 -15.12 11.37
C SER A 135 -5.55 -15.83 12.58
N ILE A 136 -6.80 -16.30 12.49
CA ILE A 136 -7.33 -17.34 13.37
C ILE A 136 -6.26 -18.42 13.43
N SER A 137 -5.62 -18.54 14.60
CA SER A 137 -4.73 -19.63 14.91
C SER A 137 -5.59 -20.88 14.94
N ILE A 138 -5.69 -21.59 13.82
CA ILE A 138 -6.12 -22.98 13.83
C ILE A 138 -4.96 -23.72 14.48
N LEU A 139 -5.06 -23.91 15.80
CA LEU A 139 -4.24 -24.90 16.48
C LEU A 139 -4.60 -26.25 15.84
N PRO A 140 -3.64 -27.00 15.27
CA PRO A 140 -3.90 -28.41 15.06
C PRO A 140 -3.99 -29.05 16.44
N ASP A 141 -5.20 -29.46 16.82
CA ASP A 141 -5.38 -30.46 17.87
C ASP A 141 -4.64 -31.72 17.41
N SER A 142 -3.53 -32.00 18.08
CA SER A 142 -2.79 -33.24 17.93
C SER A 142 -2.22 -33.56 19.30
N ASP A 143 -3.09 -34.22 20.08
CA ASP A 143 -2.71 -35.02 21.22
C ASP A 143 -1.55 -35.96 20.85
N SER A 144 -0.43 -35.82 21.56
CA SER A 144 0.46 -36.95 21.81
C SER A 144 1.40 -36.61 22.97
N ASP A 145 1.06 -37.19 24.13
CA ASP A 145 1.93 -37.38 25.29
C ASP A 145 3.24 -38.06 24.91
N SER A 146 4.36 -37.59 25.48
CA SER A 146 5.51 -38.41 25.89
C SER A 146 6.53 -37.58 26.68
N LYS A 147 6.62 -37.86 27.99
CA LYS A 147 7.71 -37.39 28.87
C LYS A 147 8.99 -38.20 28.64
N SER A 148 10.16 -37.55 28.68
CA SER A 148 11.32 -38.03 29.45
C SER A 148 12.38 -36.94 29.63
N SER A 149 13.13 -37.06 30.73
CA SER A 149 13.95 -36.06 31.42
C SER A 149 15.44 -36.38 31.35
N SER A 150 16.33 -35.36 31.32
CA SER A 150 17.54 -35.31 32.17
C SER A 150 18.38 -34.02 32.02
N SER A 151 18.40 -33.21 33.08
CA SER A 151 19.54 -32.71 33.87
C SER A 151 20.77 -32.00 33.26
N SER A 152 20.93 -30.74 33.71
CA SER A 152 22.14 -30.09 34.27
C SER A 152 23.23 -29.51 33.34
N ASN A 153 23.36 -28.18 33.31
CA ASN A 153 24.41 -27.51 34.08
C ASN A 153 24.26 -25.99 34.23
N LYS A 154 24.73 -25.55 35.41
CA LYS A 154 24.65 -24.22 36.04
C LYS A 154 25.93 -23.44 35.70
N ARG A 155 25.86 -22.12 35.45
CA ARG A 155 26.75 -21.10 36.08
C ARG A 155 26.38 -19.64 35.71
N LYS A 156 26.18 -18.87 36.78
CA LYS A 156 26.09 -17.40 36.89
C LYS A 156 27.34 -16.70 36.33
N ARG A 157 27.19 -15.45 35.88
CA ARG A 157 27.85 -14.29 36.53
C ARG A 157 27.21 -12.95 36.16
N VAL A 158 26.79 -12.26 37.22
CA VAL A 158 26.48 -10.84 37.33
C VAL A 158 27.79 -10.03 37.24
N VAL A 159 27.77 -8.86 36.61
CA VAL A 159 28.50 -7.67 37.10
C VAL A 159 27.65 -6.42 36.86
N LYS A 160 27.33 -5.78 37.98
CA LYS A 160 26.79 -4.43 38.16
C LYS A 160 27.97 -3.45 38.18
N GLY A 161 27.80 -2.23 37.68
CA GLY A 161 28.80 -1.17 37.78
C GLY A 161 28.19 0.21 37.56
N GLU A 162 27.71 0.81 38.64
CA GLU A 162 27.46 2.25 38.79
C GLU A 162 28.80 3.00 38.88
N GLY A 163 28.84 4.27 38.48
CA GLY A 163 29.99 5.16 38.66
C GLY A 163 29.69 6.59 38.19
N GLU A 164 29.32 7.44 39.15
CA GLU A 164 29.22 8.91 39.05
C GLU A 164 30.59 9.60 38.90
N GLY A 165 30.61 10.86 38.45
CA GLY A 165 31.79 11.73 38.55
C GLY A 165 31.64 13.11 37.89
N GLU A 166 31.85 14.15 38.69
CA GLU A 166 31.55 15.59 38.51
C GLU A 166 32.52 16.46 37.65
N LYS A 167 31.96 17.60 37.17
CA LYS A 167 32.44 19.02 37.10
C LYS A 167 33.80 19.43 36.50
N LYS A 168 33.73 20.46 35.62
CA LYS A 168 34.36 21.83 35.66
C LYS A 168 33.91 22.60 34.40
N LYS A 169 33.21 23.76 34.43
CA LYS A 169 33.57 25.19 34.66
C LYS A 169 34.55 25.83 33.63
N GLU A 170 34.22 27.10 33.29
CA GLU A 170 34.92 28.18 32.52
C GLU A 170 34.56 28.23 31.01
N GLU A 171 33.82 29.21 30.45
CA GLU A 171 33.89 30.70 30.38
C GLU A 171 34.88 31.22 29.30
N ILE A 172 34.56 32.39 28.69
CA ILE A 172 35.24 33.16 27.60
C ILE A 172 34.60 32.86 26.21
N THR A 173 33.94 33.76 25.45
CA THR A 173 33.83 35.24 25.40
C THR A 173 32.46 35.60 24.84
#